data_AF-A0A0U5GHS9-F1
#
_entry.id   AF-A0A0U5GHS9-F1
#
_cell.length_a   1.000
_cell.length_b   1.000
_cell.length_c   1.000
_cell.angle_alpha   90.00
_cell.angle_beta   90.00
_cell.angle_gamma   90.00
#
_symmetry.space_group_name_H-M   'P 1'
#
loop_
_entity.id
_entity.type
_entity.pdbx_description
1 polymer ?
#
loop_
_entity_poly.entity_id
_entity_poly.type
_entity_poly.pdbx_seq_one_letter_code
_entity_poly.pdbx_strand_id
1 'polypeptide(L)'
;MACSTPGFFSSEIATCLVGSDGTPFHVHVKALNKFLKPRLSDDSGAETKGVTLDFQDVDETTFKHCCEYAYTGDYSVIPAPAEENGDIDQLKERLFNRDNLTCNLFHPRILPHFYNILQKYLDKPPMFQSSSTGVPDDLSEIYLCHARTYRHASRSDCPALCGLSLYYLTKALESLVLRPDQVKYIVKLFCFVFEESEFMDNLQHILCEYMVWNLEVLMQDSGFLDFLDRTPELERMVFRRMWTWGTI
;
A
#
# COMPACT_ATOMS: atom_id res chain seq x y z
N MET A 1 -13.50 40.00 -5.87
CA MET A 1 -12.48 39.69 -4.84
C MET A 1 -12.04 38.26 -5.05
N ALA A 2 -10.83 38.05 -5.59
CA ALA A 2 -10.25 36.72 -5.68
C ALA A 2 -9.67 36.39 -4.30
N CYS A 3 -10.33 35.51 -3.55
CA CYS A 3 -9.78 34.95 -2.33
C CYS A 3 -8.79 33.86 -2.76
N SER A 4 -7.52 34.23 -2.97
CA SER A 4 -6.45 33.27 -3.24
C SER A 4 -6.28 32.43 -1.98
N THR A 5 -6.61 31.15 -2.04
CA THR A 5 -6.22 30.21 -0.98
C THR A 5 -4.69 30.29 -0.85
N PRO A 6 -4.14 30.60 0.34
CA PRO A 6 -2.69 30.69 0.49
C PRO A 6 -2.07 29.35 0.10
N GLY A 7 -1.10 29.37 -0.82
CA GLY A 7 -0.40 28.16 -1.27
C GLY A 7 0.41 27.53 -0.14
N PHE A 8 0.84 26.27 -0.30
CA PHE A 8 1.69 25.60 0.70
C PHE A 8 2.91 26.45 1.09
N PHE A 9 3.51 27.14 0.11
CA PHE A 9 4.72 27.94 0.28
C PHE A 9 4.60 29.18 1.16
N SER A 10 3.38 29.59 1.53
CA SER A 10 3.18 30.68 2.48
C SER A 10 2.93 30.21 3.91
N SER A 11 2.88 28.90 4.15
CA SER A 11 2.72 28.35 5.50
C SER A 11 4.08 28.12 6.18
N GLU A 12 4.08 28.07 7.51
CA GLU A 12 5.27 27.79 8.31
C GLU A 12 5.89 26.43 7.94
N ILE A 13 7.21 26.31 8.11
CA ILE A 13 7.94 25.07 7.89
C ILE A 13 8.19 24.42 9.26
N ALA A 14 7.78 23.16 9.40
CA ALA A 14 8.12 22.33 10.54
C ALA A 14 9.32 21.43 10.21
N THR A 15 10.09 21.08 11.24
CA THR A 15 11.13 20.04 11.18
C THR A 15 10.56 18.73 11.69
N CYS A 16 10.58 17.69 10.86
CA CYS A 16 10.09 16.36 11.21
C CYS A 16 11.31 15.43 11.36
N LEU A 17 11.50 14.85 12.54
CA LEU A 17 12.55 13.87 12.80
C LEU A 17 11.98 12.48 12.50
N VAL A 18 12.50 11.80 11.49
CA VAL A 18 11.89 10.59 10.92
C VAL A 18 12.81 9.39 11.10
N GLY A 19 12.22 8.24 11.43
CA GLY A 19 12.93 6.98 11.65
C GLY A 19 13.78 6.96 12.92
N SER A 20 14.40 5.82 13.19
CA SER A 20 15.21 5.59 14.39
C SER A 20 16.38 6.57 14.54
N ASP A 21 16.91 7.03 13.41
CA ASP A 21 18.08 7.91 13.36
C ASP A 21 17.70 9.39 13.50
N GLY A 22 16.39 9.69 13.50
CA GLY A 22 15.87 11.06 13.62
C GLY A 22 16.24 11.93 12.42
N THR A 23 16.27 11.37 11.21
CA THR A 23 16.61 12.10 9.98
C THR A 23 15.70 13.31 9.82
N PRO A 24 16.23 14.54 9.68
CA PRO A 24 15.42 15.74 9.62
C PRO A 24 14.82 15.97 8.22
N PHE A 25 13.52 16.17 8.16
CA PHE A 25 12.77 16.61 6.98
C PHE A 25 12.12 17.98 7.25
N HIS A 26 12.14 18.86 6.25
CA HIS A 26 11.53 20.18 6.36
C HIS A 26 10.27 20.23 5.50
N VAL A 27 9.11 20.36 6.14
CA VAL A 27 7.80 20.25 5.48
C VAL A 27 6.90 21.40 5.90
N HIS A 28 6.12 21.91 4.95
CA HIS A 28 5.17 22.97 5.21
C HIS A 28 4.02 22.46 6.11
N VAL A 29 3.68 23.19 7.17
CA VAL A 29 2.63 22.84 8.15
C VAL A 29 1.29 22.54 7.45
N LYS A 30 0.95 23.33 6.43
CA LYS A 30 -0.26 23.11 5.64
C LYS A 30 -0.25 21.78 4.86
N ALA A 31 0.92 21.30 4.44
CA ALA A 31 1.08 20.00 3.80
C ALA A 31 0.96 18.88 4.85
N LEU A 32 1.65 19.01 5.99
CA LEU A 32 1.56 18.06 7.09
C LEU A 32 0.10 17.87 7.58
N ASN A 33 -0.68 18.94 7.66
CA ASN A 33 -2.08 18.92 8.06
C ASN A 33 -3.01 18.11 7.14
N LYS A 34 -2.55 17.63 5.99
CA LYS A 34 -3.29 16.67 5.16
C LYS A 34 -3.26 15.24 5.67
N PHE A 35 -2.22 14.87 6.41
CA PHE A 35 -2.04 13.51 6.94
C PHE A 35 -1.63 13.49 8.42
N LEU A 36 -1.70 14.63 9.12
CA LEU A 36 -1.54 14.71 10.57
C LEU A 36 -2.87 14.72 11.30
N LYS A 37 -2.88 14.05 12.45
CA LYS A 37 -3.97 14.12 13.43
C LYS A 37 -3.38 14.05 14.86
N PRO A 38 -3.66 15.04 15.74
CA PRO A 38 -4.40 16.28 15.47
C PRO A 38 -3.65 17.21 14.50
N ARG A 39 -4.40 18.11 13.86
CA ARG A 39 -3.80 19.14 12.99
C ARG A 39 -3.04 20.18 13.82
N LEU A 40 -1.95 20.68 13.26
CA LEU A 40 -1.22 21.82 13.79
C LEU A 40 -1.95 23.13 13.46
N SER A 41 -1.87 24.09 14.38
CA SER A 41 -2.37 25.44 14.14
C SER A 41 -1.52 26.15 13.08
N ASP A 42 -2.19 26.87 12.17
CA ASP A 42 -1.56 27.63 11.08
C ASP A 42 -1.21 29.08 11.52
N ASP A 43 -0.99 29.31 12.82
CA ASP A 43 -0.93 30.66 13.41
C ASP A 43 0.34 31.41 12.96
N SER A 44 0.20 32.18 11.88
CA SER A 44 1.26 32.94 11.21
C SER A 44 1.71 34.19 11.99
N GLY A 45 1.56 34.20 13.31
CA GLY A 45 1.41 35.42 14.10
C GLY A 45 1.98 35.35 15.51
N ALA A 46 3.17 34.78 15.69
CA ALA A 46 4.06 35.08 16.82
C ALA A 46 5.47 34.64 16.42
N GLU A 47 6.50 35.20 17.05
CA GLU A 47 7.89 34.76 16.88
C GLU A 47 8.02 33.27 17.27
N THR A 48 7.84 32.35 16.32
CA THR A 48 7.73 30.93 16.59
C THR A 48 9.11 30.29 16.69
N LYS A 49 9.38 29.69 17.86
CA LYS A 49 10.27 28.53 17.91
C LYS A 49 9.76 27.53 16.87
N GLY A 50 10.59 27.19 15.89
CA GLY A 50 10.20 26.27 14.82
C GLY A 50 9.59 24.98 15.39
N VAL A 51 8.45 24.58 14.83
CA VAL A 51 7.76 23.35 15.24
C VAL A 51 8.63 22.15 14.88
N THR A 52 8.96 21.34 15.88
CA THR A 52 9.65 20.05 15.68
C THR A 52 8.70 18.92 16.01
N LEU A 53 8.55 17.98 15.08
CA LEU A 53 7.69 16.80 15.20
C LEU A 53 8.54 15.54 15.18
N ASP A 54 8.09 14.52 15.92
CA ASP A 54 8.76 13.23 16.02
C ASP A 54 7.94 12.15 15.29
N PHE A 55 8.61 11.44 14.37
CA PHE A 55 8.10 10.34 13.56
C PHE A 55 9.09 9.15 13.61
N GLN A 56 9.66 8.86 14.78
CA GLN A 56 10.60 7.75 14.98
C GLN A 56 10.05 6.38 14.55
N ASP A 57 8.74 6.16 14.60
CA ASP A 57 8.08 4.91 14.20
C ASP A 57 7.74 4.82 12.71
N VAL A 58 8.03 5.88 11.93
CA VAL A 58 7.79 5.95 10.50
C VAL A 58 9.11 5.91 9.77
N ASP A 59 9.27 4.98 8.82
CA ASP A 59 10.44 4.95 7.97
C ASP A 59 10.44 6.12 6.98
N GLU A 60 11.64 6.51 6.52
CA GLU A 60 11.80 7.66 5.63
C GLU A 60 11.02 7.56 4.32
N THR A 61 10.89 6.36 3.76
CA THR A 61 10.20 6.14 2.49
C THR A 61 8.70 6.37 2.66
N THR A 62 8.12 5.80 3.71
CA THR A 62 6.71 6.05 4.08
C THR A 62 6.45 7.54 4.32
N PHE A 63 7.33 8.23 5.05
CA PHE A 63 7.19 9.66 5.30
C PHE A 63 7.30 10.49 4.01
N LYS A 64 8.24 10.16 3.12
CA LYS A 64 8.37 10.79 1.79
C LYS A 64 7.09 10.63 0.97
N HIS A 65 6.50 9.43 0.92
CA HIS A 65 5.23 9.21 0.22
C HIS A 65 4.09 10.06 0.79
N CYS A 66 3.99 10.19 2.12
CA CYS A 66 2.98 11.04 2.74
C CYS A 66 3.17 12.52 2.35
N CYS A 67 4.42 12.98 2.30
CA CYS A 67 4.75 14.33 1.87
C CYS A 67 4.44 14.57 0.39
N GLU A 68 4.86 13.67 -0.50
CA GLU A 68 4.55 13.75 -1.94
C GLU A 68 3.04 13.82 -2.16
N TYR A 69 2.28 12.96 -1.47
CA TYR A 69 0.82 12.99 -1.50
C TYR A 69 0.27 14.33 -1.02
N ALA A 70 0.80 14.88 0.06
CA ALA A 70 0.35 16.17 0.58
C ALA A 70 0.55 17.30 -0.44
N TYR A 71 1.67 17.31 -1.16
CA TYR A 71 1.95 18.34 -2.16
C TYR A 71 1.19 18.15 -3.48
N THR A 72 1.12 16.92 -3.98
CA THR A 72 0.70 16.65 -5.36
C THR A 72 -0.70 16.03 -5.46
N GLY A 73 -1.12 15.33 -4.41
CA GLY A 73 -2.27 14.42 -4.39
C GLY A 73 -1.90 12.97 -4.77
N ASP A 74 -0.61 12.68 -4.94
CA ASP A 74 -0.08 11.39 -5.36
C ASP A 74 1.31 11.12 -4.77
N TYR A 75 1.85 9.91 -4.87
CA TYR A 75 3.22 9.60 -4.44
C TYR A 75 3.95 8.72 -5.45
N SER A 76 5.29 8.80 -5.43
CA SER A 76 6.16 8.09 -6.35
C SER A 76 6.04 6.58 -6.15
N VAL A 77 5.93 5.83 -7.25
CA VAL A 77 5.79 4.37 -7.21
C VAL A 77 7.06 3.72 -7.72
N ILE A 78 7.50 2.68 -7.03
CA ILE A 78 8.58 1.81 -7.52
C ILE A 78 7.96 0.88 -8.58
N PRO A 79 8.42 0.95 -9.85
CA PRO A 79 7.86 0.09 -10.88
C PRO A 79 8.17 -1.38 -10.58
N ALA A 80 7.16 -2.24 -10.74
CA ALA A 80 7.40 -3.68 -10.77
C ALA A 80 8.32 -4.02 -11.96
N PRO A 81 9.25 -5.00 -11.81
CA PRO A 81 10.08 -5.44 -12.93
C PRO A 81 9.19 -5.89 -14.09
N ALA A 82 9.51 -5.47 -15.31
CA ALA A 82 8.83 -5.97 -16.50
C ALA A 82 9.10 -7.47 -16.66
N GLU A 83 8.05 -8.28 -16.81
CA GLU A 83 8.22 -9.72 -16.99
C GLU A 83 8.70 -10.06 -18.39
N GLU A 84 9.69 -10.97 -18.50
CA GLU A 84 10.09 -11.58 -19.76
C GLU A 84 9.06 -12.66 -20.16
N ASN A 85 8.46 -12.50 -21.35
CA ASN A 85 7.28 -13.22 -21.85
C ASN A 85 7.42 -14.76 -22.03
N GLY A 86 8.53 -15.39 -21.64
CA GLY A 86 8.87 -16.74 -22.07
C GLY A 86 8.09 -17.89 -21.40
N ASP A 87 7.64 -17.72 -20.15
CA ASP A 87 7.14 -18.83 -19.31
C ASP A 87 5.72 -18.61 -18.72
N ILE A 88 5.11 -17.48 -19.07
CA ILE A 88 3.84 -17.03 -18.48
C ILE A 88 2.66 -17.92 -18.91
N ASP A 89 2.66 -18.42 -20.14
CA ASP A 89 1.54 -19.20 -20.68
C ASP A 89 1.47 -20.61 -20.07
N GLN A 90 2.62 -21.24 -19.79
CA GLN A 90 2.67 -22.56 -19.14
C GLN A 90 2.32 -22.49 -17.64
N LEU A 91 2.71 -21.41 -16.96
CA LEU A 91 2.30 -21.18 -15.57
C LEU A 91 0.80 -20.91 -15.47
N LYS A 92 0.22 -20.13 -16.40
CA LYS A 92 -1.24 -19.85 -16.41
C LYS A 92 -2.10 -21.09 -16.61
N GLU A 93 -1.65 -22.07 -17.40
CA GLU A 93 -2.39 -23.32 -17.64
C GLU A 93 -2.35 -24.30 -16.45
N ARG A 94 -1.34 -24.20 -15.57
CA ARG A 94 -1.19 -25.11 -14.42
C ARG A 94 -1.95 -24.67 -13.17
N LEU A 95 -2.35 -23.40 -13.11
CA LEU A 95 -2.98 -22.81 -11.93
C LEU A 95 -4.43 -23.32 -11.77
N PHE A 96 -4.74 -23.82 -10.59
CA PHE A 96 -6.04 -24.19 -10.04
C PHE A 96 -7.14 -23.37 -10.70
N ASN A 97 -8.12 -24.04 -11.34
CA ASN A 97 -9.10 -23.47 -12.26
C ASN A 97 -9.68 -22.11 -11.78
N ARG A 98 -8.96 -21.03 -12.11
CA ARG A 98 -9.25 -19.66 -11.65
C ARG A 98 -10.57 -19.16 -12.20
N ASP A 99 -11.06 -19.79 -13.27
CA ASP A 99 -12.37 -19.50 -13.86
C ASP A 99 -13.52 -19.78 -12.88
N ASN A 100 -13.31 -20.64 -11.87
CA ASN A 100 -14.29 -20.87 -10.82
C ASN A 100 -14.32 -19.75 -9.76
N LEU A 101 -13.28 -18.91 -9.68
CA LEU A 101 -13.17 -17.80 -8.73
C LEU A 101 -13.80 -16.52 -9.32
N THR A 102 -14.98 -16.62 -9.94
CA THR A 102 -15.62 -15.52 -10.69
C THR A 102 -15.91 -14.26 -9.87
N CYS A 103 -15.97 -14.39 -8.55
CA CYS A 103 -16.22 -13.30 -7.61
C CYS A 103 -14.97 -12.82 -6.86
N ASN A 104 -13.81 -13.44 -7.08
CA ASN A 104 -12.56 -13.01 -6.46
C ASN A 104 -12.16 -11.63 -6.96
N LEU A 105 -11.57 -10.82 -6.09
CA LEU A 105 -11.17 -9.45 -6.40
C LEU A 105 -10.24 -9.35 -7.63
N PHE A 106 -9.27 -10.27 -7.74
CA PHE A 106 -8.27 -10.30 -8.80
C PHE A 106 -8.79 -10.94 -10.10
N HIS A 107 -10.04 -11.40 -10.12
CA HIS A 107 -10.66 -11.91 -11.32
C HIS A 107 -10.80 -10.78 -12.37
N PRO A 108 -10.46 -11.02 -13.66
CA PRO A 108 -10.48 -9.98 -14.70
C PRO A 108 -11.81 -9.24 -14.88
N ARG A 109 -12.92 -9.87 -14.50
CA ARG A 109 -14.26 -9.24 -14.51
C ARG A 109 -14.51 -8.32 -13.31
N ILE A 110 -13.91 -8.59 -12.16
CA ILE A 110 -14.18 -7.90 -10.89
C ILE A 110 -13.20 -6.75 -10.67
N LEU A 111 -11.92 -6.98 -10.95
CA LEU A 111 -10.85 -6.03 -10.66
C LEU A 111 -11.07 -4.61 -11.25
N PRO A 112 -11.57 -4.43 -12.49
CA PRO A 112 -11.86 -3.10 -13.01
C PRO A 112 -12.94 -2.35 -12.20
N HIS A 113 -13.93 -3.07 -11.66
CA HIS A 113 -14.99 -2.47 -10.84
C HIS A 113 -14.41 -1.98 -9.51
N PHE A 114 -13.48 -2.74 -8.92
CA PHE A 114 -12.79 -2.32 -7.71
C PHE A 114 -11.96 -1.05 -7.92
N TYR A 115 -11.21 -0.95 -9.02
CA TYR A 115 -10.50 0.29 -9.35
C TYR A 115 -11.43 1.47 -9.52
N ASN A 116 -12.58 1.29 -10.17
CA ASN A 116 -13.59 2.34 -10.29
C ASN A 116 -14.15 2.77 -8.94
N ILE A 117 -14.25 1.87 -7.96
CA ILE A 117 -14.64 2.21 -6.59
C ILE A 117 -13.54 3.03 -5.91
N LEU A 118 -12.29 2.55 -5.92
CA LEU A 118 -11.17 3.27 -5.30
C LEU A 118 -10.99 4.67 -5.89
N GLN A 119 -11.07 4.82 -7.20
CA GLN A 119 -10.94 6.11 -7.90
C GLN A 119 -11.98 7.15 -7.48
N LYS A 120 -13.17 6.75 -7.00
CA LYS A 120 -14.18 7.68 -6.48
C LYS A 120 -13.77 8.34 -5.17
N TYR A 121 -12.83 7.73 -4.43
CA TYR A 121 -12.30 8.25 -3.17
C TYR A 121 -11.01 9.05 -3.34
N LEU A 122 -10.47 9.11 -4.55
CA LEU A 122 -9.26 9.87 -4.86
C LEU A 122 -9.62 11.28 -5.30
N ASP A 123 -8.89 12.27 -4.79
CA ASP A 123 -9.05 13.67 -5.20
C ASP A 123 -8.69 13.89 -6.67
N LYS A 124 -7.78 13.05 -7.19
CA LYS A 124 -7.25 13.10 -8.56
C LYS A 124 -6.96 11.67 -9.04
N PRO A 125 -6.98 11.42 -10.36
CA PRO A 125 -6.54 10.14 -10.90
C PRO A 125 -5.05 9.90 -10.57
N PRO A 126 -4.66 8.65 -10.25
CA PRO A 126 -3.27 8.27 -10.05
C PRO A 126 -2.42 8.59 -11.29
N MET A 127 -1.39 9.41 -11.09
CA MET A 127 -0.31 9.66 -12.01
C MET A 127 0.79 8.66 -11.72
N PHE A 128 0.99 7.69 -12.61
CA PHE A 128 2.12 6.74 -12.52
C PHE A 128 3.46 7.48 -12.67
N GLN A 129 3.94 8.06 -11.57
CA GLN A 129 5.27 8.64 -11.47
C GLN A 129 6.22 7.53 -11.04
N SER A 130 6.89 6.93 -12.01
CA SER A 130 7.97 6.01 -11.71
C SER A 130 9.07 6.80 -11.00
N SER A 131 9.43 6.36 -9.81
CA SER A 131 10.66 6.84 -9.16
C SER A 131 11.85 6.61 -10.10
N SER A 132 12.81 7.53 -10.14
CA SER A 132 14.07 7.34 -10.89
C SER A 132 15.03 6.35 -10.21
N THR A 133 14.68 5.86 -9.02
CA THR A 133 15.40 4.81 -8.32
C THR A 133 15.28 3.49 -9.08
N GLY A 134 16.42 2.82 -9.26
CA GLY A 134 16.48 1.50 -9.89
C GLY A 134 15.64 0.47 -9.14
N VAL A 135 15.45 -0.69 -9.77
CA VAL A 135 14.77 -1.84 -9.15
C VAL A 135 15.45 -2.15 -7.81
N PRO A 136 14.70 -2.22 -6.69
CA PRO A 136 15.27 -2.54 -5.38
C PRO A 136 15.94 -3.92 -5.38
N ASP A 137 16.99 -4.07 -4.58
CA ASP A 137 17.63 -5.37 -4.33
C ASP A 137 16.65 -6.38 -3.69
N ASP A 138 15.69 -5.87 -2.88
CA ASP A 138 14.62 -6.65 -2.26
C ASP A 138 13.25 -6.25 -2.83
N LEU A 139 12.71 -7.08 -3.72
CA LEU A 139 11.44 -6.82 -4.40
C LEU A 139 10.25 -6.73 -3.44
N SER A 140 10.36 -7.21 -2.19
CA SER A 140 9.27 -7.02 -1.21
C SER A 140 9.00 -5.54 -0.91
N GLU A 141 9.99 -4.66 -1.08
CA GLU A 141 9.84 -3.23 -0.83
C GLU A 141 8.86 -2.55 -1.80
N ILE A 142 8.62 -3.13 -2.98
CA ILE A 142 7.60 -2.65 -3.92
C ILE A 142 6.21 -2.77 -3.29
N TYR A 143 5.95 -3.82 -2.52
CA TYR A 143 4.66 -4.06 -1.88
C TYR A 143 4.59 -3.46 -0.48
N LEU A 144 5.66 -3.61 0.31
CA LEU A 144 5.74 -3.14 1.69
C LEU A 144 5.64 -1.62 1.77
N CYS A 145 6.19 -0.87 0.80
CA CYS A 145 6.09 0.59 0.83
C CYS A 145 4.62 1.06 0.79
N HIS A 146 3.78 0.45 -0.04
CA HIS A 146 2.35 0.77 -0.08
C HIS A 146 1.61 0.34 1.19
N ALA A 147 1.95 -0.82 1.75
CA ALA A 147 1.34 -1.31 2.98
C ALA A 147 1.70 -0.44 4.20
N ARG A 148 2.95 0.04 4.29
CA ARG A 148 3.41 0.97 5.34
C ARG A 148 2.76 2.35 5.18
N THR A 149 2.68 2.88 3.96
CA THR A 149 1.93 4.13 3.69
C THR A 149 0.45 3.99 4.07
N TYR A 150 -0.19 2.86 3.73
CA TYR A 150 -1.57 2.58 4.13
C TYR A 150 -1.74 2.57 5.65
N ARG A 151 -0.85 1.88 6.39
CA ARG A 151 -0.88 1.82 7.86
C ARG A 151 -0.79 3.22 8.46
N HIS A 152 0.18 4.02 8.00
CA HIS A 152 0.36 5.39 8.49
C HIS A 152 -0.87 6.26 8.19
N ALA A 153 -1.39 6.21 6.96
CA ALA A 153 -2.58 6.93 6.55
C ALA A 153 -3.83 6.53 7.37
N SER A 154 -3.96 5.25 7.69
CA SER A 154 -5.06 4.73 8.51
C SER A 154 -4.98 5.25 9.94
N ARG A 155 -3.80 5.26 10.56
CA ARG A 155 -3.57 5.83 11.91
C ARG A 155 -3.88 7.32 11.96
N SER A 156 -3.56 8.03 10.89
CA SER A 156 -3.83 9.46 10.76
C SER A 156 -5.24 9.79 10.28
N ASP A 157 -6.10 8.79 10.05
CA ASP A 157 -7.46 8.94 9.50
C ASP A 157 -7.47 9.81 8.23
N CYS A 158 -6.66 9.39 7.25
CA CYS A 158 -6.57 10.01 5.91
C CYS A 158 -7.14 9.05 4.84
N PRO A 159 -8.48 8.99 4.64
CA PRO A 159 -9.10 8.02 3.74
C PRO A 159 -8.62 8.08 2.28
N ALA A 160 -8.29 9.27 1.79
CA ALA A 160 -7.80 9.46 0.43
C ALA A 160 -6.40 8.83 0.22
N LEU A 161 -5.48 8.99 1.18
CA LEU A 161 -4.17 8.34 1.13
C LEU A 161 -4.29 6.83 1.36
N CYS A 162 -5.22 6.38 2.21
CA CYS A 162 -5.58 4.96 2.33
C CYS A 162 -6.03 4.39 0.98
N GLY A 163 -6.98 5.04 0.30
CA GLY A 163 -7.49 4.62 -1.00
C GLY A 163 -6.40 4.58 -2.07
N LEU A 164 -5.52 5.57 -2.10
CA LEU A 164 -4.39 5.64 -3.03
C LEU A 164 -3.38 4.50 -2.78
N SER A 165 -3.10 4.22 -1.51
CA SER A 165 -2.18 3.15 -1.13
C SER A 165 -2.73 1.77 -1.49
N LEU A 166 -4.03 1.53 -1.27
CA LEU A 166 -4.69 0.30 -1.72
C LEU A 166 -4.70 0.18 -3.24
N TYR A 167 -4.91 1.28 -3.96
CA TYR A 167 -4.88 1.29 -5.42
C TYR A 167 -3.53 0.80 -5.95
N TYR A 168 -2.43 1.40 -5.50
CA TYR A 168 -1.10 1.05 -5.99
C TYR A 168 -0.67 -0.34 -5.54
N LEU A 169 -0.97 -0.74 -4.30
CA LEU A 169 -0.69 -2.11 -3.87
C LEU A 169 -1.43 -3.14 -4.73
N THR A 170 -2.74 -2.93 -4.94
CA THR A 170 -3.53 -3.84 -5.78
C THR A 170 -2.98 -3.89 -7.20
N LYS A 171 -2.52 -2.74 -7.74
CA LYS A 171 -1.92 -2.67 -9.06
C LYS A 171 -0.60 -3.42 -9.16
N ALA A 172 0.26 -3.28 -8.15
CA ALA A 172 1.52 -4.01 -8.06
C ALA A 172 1.28 -5.53 -7.96
N LEU A 173 0.29 -5.95 -7.18
CA LEU A 173 -0.12 -7.36 -7.04
C LEU A 173 -0.73 -7.92 -8.32
N GLU A 174 -1.57 -7.14 -9.02
CA GLU A 174 -2.15 -7.51 -10.33
C GLU A 174 -1.06 -7.77 -11.36
N SER A 175 -0.02 -6.92 -11.39
CA SER A 175 1.08 -7.05 -12.35
C SER A 175 2.03 -8.21 -12.06
N LEU A 176 1.94 -8.84 -10.88
CA LEU A 176 2.83 -9.93 -10.49
C LEU A 176 2.26 -11.29 -10.94
N VAL A 177 2.96 -11.96 -11.86
CA VAL A 177 2.76 -13.39 -12.08
C VAL A 177 3.60 -14.14 -11.05
N LEU A 178 2.95 -14.57 -9.96
CA LEU A 178 3.65 -15.18 -8.84
C LEU A 178 4.34 -16.49 -9.22
N ARG A 179 5.67 -16.50 -9.17
CA ARG A 179 6.51 -17.70 -9.32
C ARG A 179 7.02 -18.22 -7.97
N PRO A 180 7.41 -19.50 -7.87
CA PRO A 180 7.95 -20.08 -6.64
C PRO A 180 9.12 -19.28 -6.02
N ASP A 181 10.02 -18.74 -6.84
CA ASP A 181 11.16 -17.93 -6.37
C ASP A 181 10.78 -16.55 -5.81
N GLN A 182 9.55 -16.10 -6.08
CA GLN A 182 9.02 -14.80 -5.67
C GLN A 182 8.10 -14.88 -4.44
N VAL A 183 7.67 -16.08 -4.03
CA VAL A 183 6.75 -16.26 -2.89
C VAL A 183 7.29 -15.60 -1.63
N LYS A 184 8.60 -15.70 -1.38
CA LYS A 184 9.27 -15.05 -0.25
C LYS A 184 9.01 -13.53 -0.13
N TYR A 185 8.83 -12.82 -1.26
CA TYR A 185 8.57 -11.39 -1.24
C TYR A 185 7.14 -11.08 -0.78
N ILE A 186 6.19 -11.91 -1.18
CA ILE A 186 4.78 -11.80 -0.78
C ILE A 186 4.57 -12.30 0.65
N VAL A 187 5.29 -13.34 1.09
CA VAL A 187 5.25 -13.81 2.49
C VAL A 187 5.68 -12.69 3.45
N LYS A 188 6.71 -11.90 3.12
CA LYS A 188 7.08 -10.72 3.94
C LYS A 188 5.94 -9.71 4.07
N LEU A 189 5.20 -9.46 2.97
CA LEU A 189 4.01 -8.60 3.01
C LEU A 189 2.91 -9.21 3.89
N PHE A 190 2.70 -10.52 3.83
CA PHE A 190 1.73 -11.20 4.69
C PHE A 190 2.12 -11.12 6.16
N CYS A 191 3.38 -11.40 6.52
CA CYS A 191 3.86 -11.23 7.90
C CYS A 191 3.60 -9.80 8.39
N PHE A 192 3.97 -8.79 7.59
CA PHE A 192 3.74 -7.39 7.93
C PHE A 192 2.25 -7.08 8.22
N VAL A 193 1.32 -7.60 7.41
CA VAL A 193 -0.11 -7.28 7.55
C VAL A 193 -0.85 -8.14 8.57
N PHE A 194 -0.48 -9.41 8.73
CA PHE A 194 -1.21 -10.36 9.57
C PHE A 194 -0.54 -10.67 10.91
N GLU A 195 0.78 -10.54 11.03
CA GLU A 195 1.51 -10.77 12.29
C GLU A 195 1.84 -9.46 13.01
N GLU A 196 2.33 -8.46 12.29
CA GLU A 196 2.87 -7.22 12.88
C GLU A 196 1.83 -6.09 13.04
N SER A 197 0.62 -6.25 12.50
CA SER A 197 -0.28 -5.12 12.29
C SER A 197 -1.44 -4.99 13.27
N GLU A 198 -1.78 -3.73 13.56
CA GLU A 198 -3.13 -3.31 13.95
C GLU A 198 -4.16 -3.73 12.87
N PHE A 199 -5.43 -3.90 13.26
CA PHE A 199 -6.51 -4.31 12.34
C PHE A 199 -6.62 -3.36 11.14
N MET A 200 -6.21 -3.85 9.97
CA MET A 200 -6.26 -3.14 8.68
C MET A 200 -7.20 -3.89 7.73
N ASP A 201 -8.50 -3.95 8.06
CA ASP A 201 -9.48 -4.85 7.45
C ASP A 201 -9.50 -4.78 5.91
N ASN A 202 -9.43 -3.58 5.32
CA ASN A 202 -9.43 -3.43 3.86
C ASN A 202 -8.17 -4.03 3.23
N LEU A 203 -7.00 -3.81 3.83
CA LEU A 203 -5.74 -4.35 3.35
C LEU A 203 -5.69 -5.87 3.53
N GLN A 204 -6.11 -6.36 4.70
CA GLN A 204 -6.25 -7.79 4.97
C GLN A 204 -7.19 -8.45 3.97
N HIS A 205 -8.32 -7.81 3.64
CA HIS A 205 -9.26 -8.31 2.65
C HIS A 205 -8.60 -8.48 1.27
N ILE A 206 -7.89 -7.46 0.77
CA ILE A 206 -7.20 -7.54 -0.53
C ILE A 206 -6.17 -8.67 -0.53
N LEU A 207 -5.38 -8.80 0.54
CA LEU A 207 -4.36 -9.86 0.61
C LEU A 207 -4.96 -11.26 0.73
N CYS A 208 -6.12 -11.42 1.39
CA CYS A 208 -6.83 -12.70 1.38
C CYS A 208 -7.33 -13.07 -0.02
N GLU A 209 -7.87 -12.10 -0.76
CA GLU A 209 -8.28 -12.33 -2.14
C GLU A 209 -7.08 -12.68 -3.02
N TYR A 210 -5.92 -12.06 -2.77
CA TYR A 210 -4.68 -12.38 -3.47
C TYR A 210 -4.15 -13.78 -3.13
N MET A 211 -4.24 -14.20 -1.85
CA MET A 211 -3.88 -15.55 -1.42
C MET A 211 -4.74 -16.60 -2.12
N VAL A 212 -6.06 -16.43 -2.11
CA VAL A 212 -6.99 -17.34 -2.80
C VAL A 212 -6.68 -17.41 -4.30
N TRP A 213 -6.38 -16.26 -4.92
CA TRP A 213 -6.04 -16.19 -6.34
C TRP A 213 -4.75 -16.95 -6.70
N ASN A 214 -3.76 -17.01 -5.79
CA ASN A 214 -2.45 -17.63 -6.02
C ASN A 214 -2.20 -18.87 -5.15
N LEU A 215 -3.25 -19.48 -4.62
CA LEU A 215 -3.16 -20.48 -3.56
C LEU A 215 -2.26 -21.66 -3.93
N GLU A 216 -2.35 -22.16 -5.17
CA GLU A 216 -1.55 -23.30 -5.59
C GLU A 216 -0.04 -23.06 -5.51
N VAL A 217 0.42 -21.89 -5.95
CA VAL A 217 1.85 -21.53 -5.89
C VAL A 217 2.27 -21.30 -4.44
N LEU A 218 1.43 -20.63 -3.67
CA LEU A 218 1.69 -20.37 -2.25
C LEU A 218 1.81 -21.66 -1.43
N MET A 219 0.92 -22.63 -1.65
CA MET A 219 0.90 -23.90 -0.92
C MET A 219 2.10 -24.82 -1.23
N GLN A 220 2.91 -24.50 -2.24
CA GLN A 220 4.14 -25.23 -2.56
C GLN A 220 5.37 -24.65 -1.85
N ASP A 221 5.26 -23.47 -1.24
CA ASP A 221 6.38 -22.79 -0.57
C ASP A 221 6.38 -23.06 0.94
N SER A 222 7.51 -23.55 1.47
CA SER A 222 7.63 -23.85 2.89
C SER A 222 7.54 -22.61 3.78
N GLY A 223 8.02 -21.46 3.30
CA GLY A 223 7.96 -20.20 4.07
C GLY A 223 6.52 -19.71 4.23
N PHE A 224 5.67 -19.92 3.24
CA PHE A 224 4.23 -19.66 3.35
C PHE A 224 3.53 -20.64 4.30
N LEU A 225 3.88 -21.92 4.27
CA LEU A 225 3.34 -22.91 5.23
C LEU A 225 3.71 -22.56 6.68
N ASP A 226 4.98 -22.22 6.92
CA ASP A 226 5.45 -21.75 8.23
C ASP A 226 4.68 -20.50 8.70
N PHE A 227 4.31 -19.62 7.77
CA PHE A 227 3.49 -18.43 8.04
C PHE A 227 2.04 -18.80 8.40
N LEU A 228 1.42 -19.75 7.71
CA LEU A 228 0.07 -20.23 8.04
C LEU A 228 0.01 -20.89 9.41
N ASP A 229 1.03 -21.67 9.78
CA ASP A 229 1.13 -22.30 11.10
C ASP A 229 1.14 -21.27 12.23
N ARG A 230 1.74 -20.09 11.99
CA ARG A 230 1.73 -18.95 12.94
C ARG A 230 0.44 -18.15 12.90
N THR A 231 -0.38 -18.28 11.86
CA THR A 231 -1.61 -17.51 11.63
C THR A 231 -2.84 -18.39 11.36
N PRO A 232 -3.22 -19.32 12.26
CA PRO A 232 -4.23 -20.35 11.97
C PRO A 232 -5.64 -19.83 11.66
N GLU A 233 -6.01 -18.64 12.14
CA GLU A 233 -7.31 -18.04 11.79
C GLU A 233 -7.37 -17.56 10.32
N LEU A 234 -6.22 -17.25 9.73
CA LEU A 234 -6.11 -16.88 8.32
C LEU A 234 -6.40 -18.06 7.41
N GLU A 235 -5.91 -19.26 7.75
CA GLU A 235 -6.22 -20.50 7.04
C GLU A 235 -7.75 -20.69 6.90
N ARG A 236 -8.48 -20.56 8.02
CA ARG A 236 -9.95 -20.64 8.03
C ARG A 236 -10.60 -19.57 7.16
N MET A 237 -10.08 -18.35 7.18
CA MET A 237 -10.61 -17.26 6.36
C MET A 237 -10.42 -17.54 4.87
N VAL A 238 -9.24 -18.02 4.46
CA VAL A 238 -8.93 -18.39 3.07
C VAL A 238 -9.85 -19.53 2.61
N PHE A 239 -9.98 -20.61 3.39
CA PHE A 239 -10.90 -21.71 3.06
C PHE A 239 -12.35 -21.28 2.96
N ARG A 240 -12.83 -20.46 3.91
CA ARG A 240 -14.21 -19.92 3.85
C ARG A 240 -14.42 -19.14 2.57
N ARG A 241 -13.47 -18.28 2.20
CA ARG A 241 -13.55 -17.51 0.95
C ARG A 241 -13.62 -18.45 -0.24
N MET A 242 -12.77 -19.47 -0.35
CA MET A 242 -12.87 -20.44 -1.45
C MET A 242 -14.26 -21.08 -1.58
N TRP A 243 -14.92 -21.40 -0.45
CA TRP A 243 -16.19 -22.13 -0.45
C TRP A 243 -17.44 -21.25 -0.51
N THR A 244 -17.38 -19.99 -0.05
CA THR A 244 -18.48 -19.02 -0.23
C THR A 244 -18.80 -18.74 -1.69
N TRP A 245 -17.92 -19.11 -2.63
CA TRP A 245 -18.09 -18.94 -4.06
C TRP A 245 -18.51 -20.22 -4.81
N GLY A 246 -18.67 -21.35 -4.11
CA GLY A 246 -19.06 -22.65 -4.69
C GLY A 246 -20.57 -22.95 -4.69
N THR A 247 -21.40 -22.03 -4.24
CA THR A 247 -22.87 -22.17 -4.21
C THR A 247 -23.53 -21.01 -4.94
N ILE A 248 -23.61 -21.10 -6.27
CA ILE A 248 -24.66 -20.53 -7.12
C ILE A 248 -25.07 -21.60 -8.12
#